data_AF-A0A7W1PEJ3-F1
#
_entry.id   AF-A0A7W1PEJ3-F1
#
_cell.length_a   1.000
_cell.length_b   1.000
_cell.length_c   1.000
_cell.angle_alpha   90.00
_cell.angle_beta   90.00
_cell.angle_gamma   90.00
#
_symmetry.space_group_name_H-M   'P 1'
#
loop_
_entity.id
_entity.type
_entity.pdbx_description
1 polymer ?
#
loop_
_entity_poly.entity_id
_entity_poly.type
_entity_poly.pdbx_seq_one_letter_code
_entity_poly.pdbx_strand_id
1 'polypeptide(L)'
;MAPATAELPGANGRPTRIAIGRFDLQLVVAVALGRTETASLLPPALASLEARDASLLARFVMGLRAAAFQRAAMPLAMDAASGATAARRRQVTAEALTARLGDALNFPDLDEVVRGLGFRNLGDGFRAPVRTRVPTLFISGTLDARTPPANADEVRRGFTDARHLVLDGAGHDDDLWTATPMVGERIAAFVAGRSMGNVTVVTPLLRVPSGPPPGR
;
A
#
# COMPACT_ATOMS: atom_id res chain seq x y z
N MET A 1 -14.13 17.21 9.06
CA MET A 1 -13.32 18.10 8.20
C MET A 1 -14.25 18.66 7.14
N ALA A 2 -14.36 19.99 7.05
CA ALA A 2 -15.05 20.62 5.92
C ALA A 2 -14.24 20.36 4.63
N PRO A 3 -14.89 20.12 3.47
CA PRO A 3 -14.17 19.89 2.22
C PRO A 3 -13.21 21.04 1.88
N ALA A 4 -11.99 20.72 1.47
CA ALA A 4 -11.06 21.69 0.90
C ALA A 4 -11.28 21.81 -0.61
N THR A 5 -10.91 22.94 -1.20
CA THR A 5 -10.96 23.13 -2.66
C THR A 5 -9.61 23.59 -3.19
N ALA A 6 -9.23 23.12 -4.37
CA ALA A 6 -8.05 23.59 -5.09
C ALA A 6 -8.39 23.78 -6.58
N GLU A 7 -7.65 24.65 -7.25
CA GLU A 7 -7.68 24.79 -8.70
C GLU A 7 -6.40 24.18 -9.29
N LEU A 8 -6.56 23.22 -10.20
CA LEU A 8 -5.45 22.60 -10.91
C LEU A 8 -5.56 22.87 -12.42
N PRO A 9 -4.44 22.90 -13.16
CA PRO A 9 -4.49 22.91 -14.62
C PRO A 9 -5.28 21.69 -15.13
N GLY A 10 -6.37 21.94 -15.84
CA GLY A 10 -7.13 20.90 -16.52
C GLY A 10 -6.41 20.40 -17.77
N ALA A 11 -6.80 19.22 -18.28
CA ALA A 11 -6.21 18.63 -19.48
C ALA A 11 -6.35 19.52 -20.74
N ASN A 12 -7.31 20.43 -20.75
CA ASN A 12 -7.54 21.43 -21.81
C ASN A 12 -6.85 22.78 -21.54
N GLY A 13 -5.95 22.85 -20.54
CA GLY A 13 -5.27 24.07 -20.12
C GLY A 13 -6.12 25.04 -19.29
N ARG A 14 -7.41 24.75 -19.04
CA ARG A 14 -8.27 25.58 -18.19
C ARG A 14 -8.22 25.10 -16.74
N PRO A 15 -8.17 26.00 -15.74
CA PRO A 15 -8.24 25.61 -14.34
C PRO A 15 -9.51 24.80 -14.05
N THR A 16 -9.35 23.66 -13.41
CA THR A 16 -10.45 22.82 -12.91
C THR A 16 -10.46 22.89 -11.40
N ARG A 17 -11.60 23.30 -10.84
CA ARG A 17 -11.82 23.30 -9.40
C ARG A 17 -12.15 21.90 -8.92
N ILE A 18 -11.45 21.44 -7.88
CA ILE A 18 -11.60 20.11 -7.32
C ILE A 18 -11.94 20.24 -5.85
N ALA A 19 -12.98 19.52 -5.42
CA ALA A 19 -13.33 19.37 -4.02
C ALA A 19 -12.64 18.11 -3.45
N ILE A 20 -12.02 18.29 -2.29
CA ILE A 20 -11.28 17.27 -1.55
C ILE A 20 -12.03 17.04 -0.24
N GLY A 21 -12.66 15.87 -0.13
CA GLY A 21 -13.38 15.45 1.05
C GLY A 21 -12.50 14.70 2.05
N ARG A 22 -13.11 14.31 3.17
CA ARG A 22 -12.49 13.43 4.17
C ARG A 22 -12.00 12.12 3.54
N PHE A 23 -12.82 11.50 2.70
CA PHE A 23 -12.49 10.22 2.06
C PHE A 23 -11.28 10.35 1.13
N ASP A 24 -11.19 11.42 0.35
CA ASP A 24 -10.03 11.68 -0.52
C ASP A 24 -8.74 11.75 0.31
N LEU A 25 -8.76 12.46 1.44
CA LEU A 25 -7.61 12.54 2.35
C LEU A 25 -7.26 11.17 2.95
N GLN A 26 -8.26 10.41 3.42
CA GLN A 26 -8.04 9.07 3.96
C GLN A 26 -7.42 8.13 2.92
N LEU A 27 -7.93 8.16 1.69
CA LEU A 27 -7.43 7.33 0.59
C LEU A 27 -6.01 7.74 0.17
N VAL A 28 -5.73 9.04 0.02
CA VAL A 28 -4.39 9.53 -0.32
C VAL A 28 -3.38 9.10 0.73
N VAL A 29 -3.66 9.30 2.01
CA VAL A 29 -2.75 8.92 3.09
C VAL A 29 -2.55 7.40 3.08
N ALA A 30 -3.63 6.61 2.99
CA ALA A 30 -3.54 5.16 3.00
C ALA A 30 -2.75 4.60 1.81
N VAL A 31 -2.91 5.15 0.60
CA VAL A 31 -2.15 4.71 -0.58
C VAL A 31 -0.70 5.18 -0.50
N ALA A 32 -0.45 6.41 -0.06
CA ALA A 32 0.89 6.98 0.03
C ALA A 32 1.80 6.25 1.03
N LEU A 33 1.22 5.71 2.11
CA LEU A 33 1.96 4.89 3.08
C LEU A 33 2.45 3.55 2.50
N GLY A 34 2.03 3.16 1.29
CA GLY A 34 2.49 1.93 0.67
C GLY A 34 3.95 1.97 0.25
N ARG A 35 4.45 3.09 -0.26
CA ARG A 35 5.83 3.23 -0.77
C ARG A 35 6.56 4.36 -0.08
N THR A 36 7.87 4.24 0.10
CA THR A 36 8.65 5.27 0.80
C THR A 36 8.67 6.60 0.03
N GLU A 37 8.69 6.55 -1.30
CA GLU A 37 8.67 7.73 -2.16
C GLU A 37 7.39 8.53 -1.95
N THR A 38 6.24 7.86 -1.96
CA THR A 38 4.94 8.53 -1.76
C THR A 38 4.72 8.94 -0.31
N ALA A 39 5.18 8.13 0.66
CA ALA A 39 5.06 8.45 2.08
C ALA A 39 5.88 9.69 2.43
N SER A 40 7.04 9.90 1.78
CA SER A 40 7.89 11.08 1.98
C SER A 40 7.23 12.41 1.61
N LEU A 41 6.18 12.36 0.77
CA LEU A 41 5.43 13.52 0.32
C LEU A 41 4.26 13.89 1.25
N LEU A 42 3.93 13.03 2.22
CA LEU A 42 2.85 13.29 3.16
C LEU A 42 3.15 14.47 4.09
N PRO A 43 4.33 14.60 4.72
CA PRO A 43 4.62 15.76 5.57
C PRO A 43 4.45 17.11 4.84
N PRO A 44 5.07 17.37 3.67
CA PRO A 44 4.85 18.65 2.98
C PRO A 44 3.41 18.82 2.48
N ALA A 45 2.71 17.76 2.07
CA ALA A 45 1.30 17.86 1.66
C ALA A 45 0.38 18.26 2.81
N LEU A 46 0.61 17.72 4.01
CA LEU A 46 -0.15 18.07 5.21
C LEU A 46 0.19 19.49 5.68
N ALA A 47 1.47 19.88 5.65
CA ALA A 47 1.90 21.24 6.00
C ALA A 47 1.28 22.31 5.06
N SER A 48 1.26 22.06 3.75
CA SER A 48 0.57 22.94 2.79
C SER A 48 -0.94 23.03 3.08
N LEU A 49 -1.57 21.91 3.43
CA LEU A 49 -2.99 21.89 3.78
C LEU A 49 -3.30 22.71 5.03
N GLU A 50 -2.46 22.64 6.07
CA GLU A 50 -2.56 23.48 7.27
C GLU A 50 -2.40 24.98 6.93
N ALA A 51 -1.54 25.31 5.97
CA ALA A 51 -1.40 26.64 5.40
C ALA A 51 -2.53 27.04 4.42
N ARG A 52 -3.61 26.25 4.35
CA ARG A 52 -4.78 26.43 3.47
C ARG A 52 -4.46 26.33 1.97
N ASP A 53 -3.33 25.73 1.60
CA ASP A 53 -3.00 25.37 0.23
C ASP A 53 -3.23 23.88 0.00
N ALA A 54 -4.36 23.56 -0.63
CA ALA A 54 -4.72 22.19 -0.96
C ALA A 54 -4.13 21.71 -2.30
N SER A 55 -3.30 22.50 -3.00
CA SER A 55 -2.85 22.22 -4.37
C SER A 55 -2.04 20.93 -4.47
N LEU A 56 -1.13 20.67 -3.52
CA LEU A 56 -0.32 19.43 -3.52
C LEU A 56 -1.20 18.20 -3.29
N LEU A 57 -2.09 18.26 -2.29
CA LEU A 57 -3.06 17.19 -2.03
C LEU A 57 -4.00 16.97 -3.23
N ALA A 58 -4.46 18.03 -3.87
CA ALA A 58 -5.32 17.96 -5.05
C ALA A 58 -4.69 17.17 -6.19
N ARG A 59 -3.38 17.34 -6.42
CA ARG A 59 -2.64 16.60 -7.45
C ARG A 59 -2.63 15.10 -7.16
N PHE A 60 -2.40 14.71 -5.90
CA PHE A 60 -2.51 13.29 -5.49
C PHE A 60 -3.91 12.74 -5.69
N VAL A 61 -4.93 13.47 -5.22
CA VAL A 61 -6.34 13.06 -5.37
C VAL A 61 -6.70 12.87 -6.84
N MET A 62 -6.31 13.79 -7.71
CA MET A 62 -6.56 13.67 -9.15
C MET A 62 -5.85 12.47 -9.77
N GLY A 63 -4.59 12.23 -9.40
CA GLY A 63 -3.85 11.04 -9.83
C GLY A 63 -4.55 9.74 -9.41
N LEU A 64 -5.00 9.65 -8.16
CA LEU A 64 -5.72 8.48 -7.66
C LEU A 64 -7.08 8.30 -8.34
N ARG A 65 -7.85 9.37 -8.51
CA ARG A 65 -9.15 9.30 -9.21
C ARG A 65 -8.94 8.83 -10.65
N ALA A 66 -7.97 9.39 -11.36
CA ALA A 66 -7.64 8.96 -12.72
C ALA A 66 -7.27 7.46 -12.76
N ALA A 67 -6.42 7.00 -11.85
CA ALA A 67 -6.02 5.59 -11.75
C ALA A 67 -7.20 4.66 -11.39
N ALA A 68 -8.14 5.11 -10.54
CA ALA A 68 -9.32 4.32 -10.17
C ALA A 68 -10.22 4.03 -11.39
N PHE A 69 -10.30 4.95 -12.35
CA PHE A 69 -11.03 4.76 -13.61
C PHE A 69 -10.28 3.89 -14.64
N GLN A 70 -9.03 3.54 -14.39
CA GLN A 70 -8.22 2.67 -15.25
C GLN A 70 -8.17 1.22 -14.74
N ARG A 71 -8.93 0.86 -13.69
CA ARG A 71 -8.94 -0.52 -13.19
C ARG A 71 -9.48 -1.47 -14.25
N ALA A 72 -8.62 -2.39 -14.69
CA ALA A 72 -9.01 -3.46 -15.58
C ALA A 72 -10.02 -4.41 -14.90
N ALA A 73 -10.92 -4.99 -15.68
CA ALA A 73 -11.91 -5.95 -15.17
C ALA A 73 -11.26 -7.18 -14.51
N MET A 74 -10.06 -7.57 -14.97
CA MET A 74 -9.39 -8.77 -14.51
C MET A 74 -8.88 -8.67 -13.05
N PRO A 75 -8.09 -7.66 -12.62
CA PRO A 75 -7.71 -7.50 -11.21
C PRO A 75 -8.92 -7.43 -10.26
N LEU A 76 -9.98 -6.74 -10.69
CA LEU A 76 -11.22 -6.65 -9.93
C LEU A 76 -11.86 -8.03 -9.70
N ALA A 77 -11.91 -8.85 -10.75
CA ALA A 77 -12.42 -10.22 -10.69
C ALA A 77 -11.54 -11.13 -9.81
N MET A 78 -10.22 -10.95 -9.87
CA MET A 78 -9.29 -11.70 -9.02
C MET A 78 -9.50 -11.35 -7.55
N ASP A 79 -9.47 -10.05 -7.19
CA ASP A 79 -9.67 -9.60 -5.81
C ASP A 79 -11.05 -10.03 -5.26
N ALA A 80 -12.08 -9.96 -6.11
CA ALA A 80 -13.42 -10.47 -5.81
C ALA A 80 -13.41 -11.98 -5.48
N ALA A 81 -12.74 -12.79 -6.30
CA ALA A 81 -12.68 -14.24 -6.13
C ALA A 81 -11.79 -14.65 -4.94
N SER A 82 -10.63 -14.02 -4.79
CA SER A 82 -9.57 -14.33 -3.83
C SER A 82 -9.54 -13.41 -2.61
N GLY A 83 -10.59 -12.63 -2.33
CA GLY A 83 -10.65 -11.66 -1.23
C GLY A 83 -10.55 -12.21 0.22
N ALA A 84 -11.12 -11.53 1.20
CA ALA A 84 -11.01 -11.95 2.61
C ALA A 84 -12.05 -13.02 3.00
N THR A 85 -11.75 -13.84 4.02
CA THR A 85 -12.76 -14.69 4.70
C THR A 85 -13.84 -13.83 5.35
N ALA A 86 -15.01 -14.40 5.62
CA ALA A 86 -16.08 -13.68 6.31
C ALA A 86 -15.66 -13.18 7.71
N ALA A 87 -14.85 -13.97 8.43
CA ALA A 87 -14.31 -13.56 9.74
C ALA A 87 -13.37 -12.36 9.62
N ARG A 88 -12.46 -12.39 8.64
CA ARG A 88 -11.53 -11.29 8.41
C ARG A 88 -12.25 -10.01 7.99
N ARG A 89 -13.30 -10.10 7.17
CA ARG A 89 -14.13 -8.94 6.80
C ARG A 89 -14.83 -8.33 7.99
N ARG A 90 -15.42 -9.14 8.89
CA ARG A 90 -16.01 -8.63 10.14
C ARG A 90 -15.00 -7.88 11.00
N GLN A 91 -13.76 -8.39 11.08
CA GLN A 91 -12.68 -7.70 11.78
C GLN A 91 -12.37 -6.35 11.13
N VAL A 92 -12.18 -6.31 9.80
CA VAL A 92 -11.93 -5.06 9.06
C VAL A 92 -13.05 -4.05 9.30
N THR A 93 -14.32 -4.46 9.17
CA THR A 93 -15.47 -3.57 9.43
C THR A 93 -15.45 -3.02 10.86
N ALA A 94 -15.15 -3.86 11.86
CA ALA A 94 -15.10 -3.43 13.26
C ALA A 94 -13.95 -2.44 13.52
N GLU A 95 -12.75 -2.72 12.99
CA GLU A 95 -11.57 -1.87 13.15
C GLU A 95 -11.75 -0.52 12.43
N ALA A 96 -12.37 -0.53 11.24
CA ALA A 96 -12.62 0.66 10.44
C ALA A 96 -13.46 1.73 11.14
N LEU A 97 -14.31 1.36 12.11
CA LEU A 97 -15.11 2.30 12.90
C LEU A 97 -14.26 3.26 13.75
N THR A 98 -13.09 2.79 14.18
CA THR A 98 -12.19 3.56 15.05
C THR A 98 -10.90 3.99 14.35
N ALA A 99 -10.55 3.36 13.24
CA ALA A 99 -9.36 3.69 12.47
C ALA A 99 -9.45 5.10 11.87
N ARG A 100 -8.36 5.87 11.94
CA ARG A 100 -8.29 7.23 11.35
C ARG A 100 -8.51 7.22 9.84
N LEU A 101 -7.95 6.21 9.17
CA LEU A 101 -8.08 6.01 7.72
C LEU A 101 -9.36 5.28 7.33
N GLY A 102 -10.13 4.79 8.31
CA GLY A 102 -11.31 3.97 8.07
C GLY A 102 -10.98 2.76 7.18
N ASP A 103 -11.89 2.46 6.27
CA ASP A 103 -11.76 1.37 5.29
C ASP A 103 -11.26 1.86 3.91
N ALA A 104 -10.64 3.05 3.84
CA ALA A 104 -10.39 3.73 2.58
C ALA A 104 -9.55 2.91 1.59
N LEU A 105 -8.59 2.13 2.10
CA LEU A 105 -7.69 1.33 1.27
C LEU A 105 -8.39 0.15 0.57
N ASN A 106 -9.53 -0.30 1.10
CA ASN A 106 -10.33 -1.38 0.54
C ASN A 106 -11.38 -0.87 -0.45
N PHE A 107 -11.36 0.41 -0.85
CA PHE A 107 -12.30 0.97 -1.81
C PHE A 107 -12.00 0.58 -3.28
N PRO A 108 -13.04 0.22 -4.07
CA PRO A 108 -14.43 0.02 -3.68
C PRO A 108 -14.62 -1.29 -2.91
N ASP A 109 -15.64 -1.37 -2.05
CA ASP A 109 -15.98 -2.64 -1.39
C ASP A 109 -16.31 -3.69 -2.45
N LEU A 110 -15.40 -4.66 -2.57
CA LEU A 110 -15.50 -5.68 -3.60
C LEU A 110 -16.51 -6.77 -3.26
N ASP A 111 -17.01 -6.85 -2.03
CA ASP A 111 -18.07 -7.81 -1.69
C ASP A 111 -19.38 -7.51 -2.43
N GLU A 112 -19.71 -6.23 -2.61
CA GLU A 112 -20.86 -5.81 -3.39
C GLU A 112 -20.63 -6.06 -4.89
N VAL A 113 -19.41 -5.85 -5.37
CA VAL A 113 -19.00 -6.13 -6.75
C VAL A 113 -19.05 -7.62 -7.06
N VAL A 114 -18.56 -8.48 -6.14
CA VAL A 114 -18.63 -9.94 -6.22
C VAL A 114 -20.08 -10.39 -6.40
N ARG A 115 -20.99 -9.89 -5.56
CA ARG A 115 -22.41 -10.23 -5.60
C ARG A 115 -23.11 -9.68 -6.85
N GLY A 116 -22.80 -8.45 -7.25
CA GLY A 116 -23.44 -7.76 -8.36
C GLY A 116 -22.99 -8.22 -9.75
N LEU A 117 -21.73 -8.61 -9.90
CA LEU A 117 -21.14 -9.05 -11.18
C LEU A 117 -21.05 -10.57 -11.33
N GLY A 118 -21.46 -11.33 -10.31
CA GLY A 118 -21.49 -12.80 -10.36
C GLY A 118 -20.12 -13.47 -10.29
N PHE A 119 -19.11 -12.79 -9.75
CA PHE A 119 -17.79 -13.40 -9.56
C PHE A 119 -17.86 -14.51 -8.50
N ARG A 120 -17.17 -15.62 -8.78
CA ARG A 120 -17.12 -16.77 -7.87
C ARG A 120 -16.15 -16.49 -6.73
N ASN A 121 -16.63 -16.54 -5.49
CA ASN A 121 -15.75 -16.66 -4.32
C ASN A 121 -15.08 -18.04 -4.30
N LEU A 122 -13.75 -18.09 -4.20
CA LEU A 122 -12.99 -19.34 -4.20
C LEU A 122 -13.10 -20.13 -2.88
N GLY A 123 -13.68 -19.52 -1.84
CA GLY A 123 -13.95 -20.12 -0.55
C GLY A 123 -12.73 -20.16 0.38
N ASP A 124 -12.97 -20.55 1.63
CA ASP A 124 -11.94 -20.54 2.68
C ASP A 124 -10.82 -21.56 2.40
N GLY A 125 -11.11 -22.65 1.67
CA GLY A 125 -10.11 -23.63 1.27
C GLY A 125 -9.01 -23.05 0.37
N PHE A 126 -9.35 -22.10 -0.50
CA PHE A 126 -8.35 -21.37 -1.30
C PHE A 126 -7.42 -20.51 -0.43
N ARG A 127 -7.92 -20.05 0.73
CA ARG A 127 -7.21 -19.21 1.70
C ARG A 127 -6.46 -20.01 2.75
N ALA A 128 -6.50 -21.34 2.67
CA ALA A 128 -5.81 -22.20 3.61
C ALA A 128 -4.29 -21.95 3.53
N PRO A 129 -3.56 -22.04 4.65
CA PRO A 129 -2.11 -21.87 4.63
C PRO A 129 -1.43 -22.84 3.66
N VAL A 130 -0.54 -22.30 2.82
CA VAL A 130 0.31 -23.11 1.94
C VAL A 130 1.25 -23.96 2.79
N ARG A 131 1.38 -25.26 2.51
CA ARG A 131 2.34 -26.15 3.18
C ARG A 131 3.35 -26.69 2.21
N THR A 132 4.64 -26.41 2.44
CA THR A 132 5.70 -26.85 1.53
C THR A 132 7.05 -27.01 2.22
N ARG A 133 7.89 -27.86 1.63
CA ARG A 133 9.31 -28.04 1.98
C ARG A 133 10.26 -27.35 1.01
N VAL A 134 9.73 -26.72 -0.05
CA VAL A 134 10.54 -25.99 -1.02
C VAL A 134 11.20 -24.80 -0.29
N PRO A 135 12.54 -24.69 -0.31
CA PRO A 135 13.24 -23.56 0.26
C PRO A 135 12.65 -22.26 -0.31
N THR A 136 12.30 -21.31 0.55
CA THR A 136 11.67 -20.05 0.12
C THR A 136 12.28 -18.85 0.83
N LEU A 137 12.62 -17.81 0.07
CA LEU A 137 13.06 -16.52 0.59
C LEU A 137 11.89 -15.53 0.56
N PHE A 138 11.53 -15.01 1.73
CA PHE A 138 10.58 -13.92 1.91
C PHE A 138 11.33 -12.61 2.04
N ILE A 139 10.84 -11.56 1.38
CA ILE A 139 11.39 -10.20 1.45
C ILE A 139 10.25 -9.25 1.79
N SER A 140 10.45 -8.39 2.79
CA SER A 140 9.43 -7.40 3.20
C SER A 140 10.08 -6.14 3.75
N GLY A 141 9.43 -4.98 3.55
CA GLY A 141 9.85 -3.70 4.10
C GLY A 141 9.08 -3.34 5.38
N THR A 142 9.74 -2.73 6.37
CA THR A 142 9.08 -2.32 7.63
C THR A 142 8.14 -1.13 7.47
N LEU A 143 8.26 -0.35 6.39
CA LEU A 143 7.38 0.76 6.04
C LEU A 143 6.33 0.39 4.98
N ASP A 144 6.21 -0.89 4.60
CA ASP A 144 5.17 -1.36 3.69
C ASP A 144 3.81 -1.46 4.41
N ALA A 145 2.95 -0.46 4.25
CA ALA A 145 1.59 -0.47 4.79
C ALA A 145 0.58 -1.31 3.98
N ARG A 146 0.99 -1.91 2.85
CA ARG A 146 0.15 -2.74 1.96
C ARG A 146 0.31 -4.22 2.27
N THR A 147 1.56 -4.68 2.39
CA THR A 147 1.93 -6.06 2.69
C THR A 147 3.00 -6.09 3.79
N PRO A 148 2.65 -5.72 5.03
CA PRO A 148 3.61 -5.56 6.12
C PRO A 148 4.33 -6.89 6.45
N PRO A 149 5.49 -6.85 7.13
CA PRO A 149 6.26 -8.06 7.48
C PRO A 149 5.44 -9.13 8.20
N ALA A 150 4.44 -8.73 8.98
CA ALA A 150 3.51 -9.64 9.65
C ALA A 150 2.74 -10.56 8.68
N ASN A 151 2.42 -10.10 7.46
CA ASN A 151 1.79 -10.93 6.43
C ASN A 151 2.75 -12.02 5.94
N ALA A 152 4.03 -11.67 5.72
CA ALA A 152 5.06 -12.64 5.37
C ALA A 152 5.28 -13.65 6.52
N ASP A 153 5.27 -13.18 7.77
CA ASP A 153 5.35 -14.01 8.97
C ASP A 153 4.18 -15.00 9.07
N GLU A 154 2.96 -14.59 8.69
CA GLU A 154 1.80 -15.47 8.66
C GLU A 154 1.96 -16.56 7.61
N VAL A 155 2.30 -16.19 6.37
CA VAL A 155 2.45 -17.12 5.24
C VAL A 155 3.59 -18.11 5.49
N ARG A 156 4.75 -17.65 5.98
CA ARG A 156 5.93 -18.50 6.16
C ARG A 156 5.72 -19.62 7.21
N ARG A 157 4.70 -19.55 8.07
CA ARG A 157 4.42 -20.62 9.05
C ARG A 157 4.15 -21.98 8.41
N GLY A 158 3.70 -21.98 7.16
CA GLY A 158 3.48 -23.20 6.40
C GLY A 158 4.73 -23.75 5.67
N PHE A 159 5.86 -23.05 5.77
CA PHE A 159 7.09 -23.40 5.07
C PHE A 159 8.09 -23.97 6.07
N THR A 160 8.53 -25.22 5.85
CA THR A 160 9.50 -25.87 6.76
C THR A 160 10.93 -25.37 6.52
N ASP A 161 11.19 -24.80 5.35
CA ASP A 161 12.47 -24.18 5.00
C ASP A 161 12.23 -22.77 4.44
N ALA A 162 12.13 -21.80 5.33
CA ALA A 162 11.91 -20.40 4.99
C ALA A 162 13.03 -19.51 5.53
N ARG A 163 13.41 -18.51 4.76
CA ARG A 163 14.25 -17.38 5.21
C ARG A 163 13.48 -16.09 5.03
N HIS A 164 13.68 -15.16 5.94
CA HIS A 164 13.04 -13.85 5.88
C HIS A 164 14.09 -12.75 5.93
N LEU A 165 14.20 -12.01 4.83
CA LEU A 165 14.95 -10.76 4.73
C LEU A 165 13.99 -9.60 4.99
N VAL A 166 14.15 -8.95 6.13
CA VAL A 166 13.38 -7.75 6.48
C VAL A 166 14.23 -6.52 6.18
N LEU A 167 13.71 -5.61 5.37
CA LEU A 167 14.35 -4.35 5.05
C LEU A 167 13.78 -3.25 5.95
N ASP A 168 14.57 -2.81 6.92
CA ASP A 168 14.14 -1.79 7.88
C ASP A 168 14.28 -0.40 7.29
N GLY A 169 13.13 0.22 6.97
CA GLY A 169 13.04 1.50 6.27
C GLY A 169 12.54 1.41 4.82
N ALA A 170 12.30 0.20 4.30
CA ALA A 170 11.79 -0.02 2.95
C ALA A 170 10.25 -0.06 2.90
N GLY A 171 9.68 0.42 1.80
CA GLY A 171 8.25 0.34 1.49
C GLY A 171 7.92 -0.84 0.58
N HIS A 172 6.75 -0.77 -0.04
CA HIS A 172 6.28 -1.70 -1.06
C HIS A 172 7.02 -1.48 -2.39
N ASP A 173 7.19 -2.56 -3.16
CA ASP A 173 7.67 -2.54 -4.56
C ASP A 173 9.20 -2.36 -4.72
N ASP A 174 9.66 -1.33 -5.45
CA ASP A 174 11.05 -1.14 -5.88
C ASP A 174 12.08 -1.20 -4.76
N ASP A 175 11.75 -0.69 -3.57
CA ASP A 175 12.60 -0.74 -2.38
C ASP A 175 13.01 -2.17 -2.02
N LEU A 176 12.13 -3.15 -2.24
CA LEU A 176 12.38 -4.56 -1.95
C LEU A 176 13.46 -5.16 -2.84
N TRP A 177 13.90 -4.44 -3.87
CA TRP A 177 14.92 -4.86 -4.84
C TRP A 177 16.13 -3.93 -4.87
N THR A 178 15.89 -2.63 -4.68
CA THR A 178 16.86 -1.57 -5.01
C THR A 178 17.33 -0.75 -3.82
N ALA A 179 16.71 -0.88 -2.65
CA ALA A 179 17.06 -0.07 -1.47
C ALA A 179 18.49 -0.30 -0.97
N THR A 180 19.07 -1.48 -1.24
CA THR A 180 20.47 -1.80 -0.92
C THR A 180 21.02 -2.92 -1.81
N PRO A 181 22.30 -2.87 -2.26
CA PRO A 181 22.92 -3.95 -3.03
C PRO A 181 22.85 -5.32 -2.35
N MET A 182 22.79 -5.32 -1.03
CA MET A 182 22.75 -6.53 -0.22
C MET A 182 21.46 -7.34 -0.43
N VAL A 183 20.37 -6.73 -0.92
CA VAL A 183 19.19 -7.49 -1.39
C VAL A 183 19.58 -8.46 -2.50
N GLY A 184 20.25 -7.96 -3.55
CA GLY A 184 20.71 -8.77 -4.67
C GLY A 184 21.70 -9.85 -4.24
N GLU A 185 22.64 -9.52 -3.35
CA GLU A 185 23.59 -10.50 -2.78
C GLU A 185 22.87 -11.64 -2.04
N ARG A 186 21.83 -11.31 -1.25
CA ARG A 186 21.04 -12.31 -0.52
C ARG A 186 20.22 -13.17 -1.46
N ILE A 187 19.57 -12.58 -2.47
CA ILE A 187 18.83 -13.35 -3.48
C ILE A 187 19.79 -14.29 -4.21
N ALA A 188 20.96 -13.81 -4.65
CA ALA A 188 21.95 -14.62 -5.33
C ALA A 188 22.48 -15.77 -4.44
N ALA A 189 22.78 -15.49 -3.17
CA ALA A 189 23.21 -16.50 -2.22
C ALA A 189 22.12 -17.56 -1.97
N PHE A 190 20.85 -17.15 -1.87
CA PHE A 190 19.71 -18.05 -1.71
C PHE A 190 19.55 -18.96 -2.93
N VAL A 191 19.55 -18.39 -4.14
CA VAL A 191 19.45 -19.15 -5.40
C VAL A 191 20.63 -20.11 -5.57
N ALA A 192 21.82 -19.74 -5.11
CA ALA A 192 23.00 -20.60 -5.09
C ALA A 192 22.95 -21.70 -4.00
N GLY A 193 21.87 -21.83 -3.24
CA GLY A 193 21.71 -22.84 -2.19
C GLY A 193 22.59 -22.61 -0.96
N ARG A 194 23.12 -21.39 -0.76
CA ARG A 194 23.96 -21.10 0.40
C ARG A 194 23.10 -21.03 1.66
N SER A 195 23.61 -21.60 2.75
CA SER A 195 22.97 -21.49 4.06
C SER A 195 22.97 -20.02 4.51
N MET A 196 21.80 -19.53 4.89
CA MET A 196 21.59 -18.19 5.43
C MET A 196 20.57 -18.26 6.55
N GLY A 197 20.56 -17.30 7.46
CA GLY A 197 19.49 -17.12 8.45
C GLY A 197 18.51 -16.02 8.05
N ASN A 198 17.49 -15.83 8.89
CA ASN A 198 16.70 -14.61 8.85
C ASN A 198 17.59 -13.41 9.17
N VAL A 199 17.31 -12.26 8.56
CA VAL A 199 18.10 -11.05 8.80
C VAL A 199 17.22 -9.82 8.64
N THR A 200 17.51 -8.80 9.44
CA THR A 200 16.99 -7.45 9.27
C THR A 200 18.11 -6.54 8.82
N VAL A 201 17.85 -5.73 7.80
CA VAL A 201 18.85 -4.89 7.16
C VAL A 201 18.30 -3.50 7.02
N VAL A 202 19.00 -2.56 7.65
CA VAL A 202 18.63 -1.15 7.63
C VAL A 202 18.87 -0.60 6.23
N THR A 203 17.84 0.03 5.66
CA THR A 203 17.93 0.77 4.41
C THR A 203 18.04 2.27 4.71
N PRO A 204 18.44 3.10 3.74
CA PRO A 204 18.41 4.55 3.93
C PRO A 204 17.02 5.01 4.39
N LEU A 205 16.99 5.93 5.36
CA LEU A 205 15.73 6.49 5.86
C LEU A 205 14.98 7.23 4.74
N LEU A 206 13.66 7.30 4.92
CA LEU A 206 12.72 8.09 4.13
C LEU A 206 13.28 9.50 3.88
N ARG A 207 13.63 9.82 2.63
CA ARG A 207 14.10 11.17 2.28
C ARG A 207 12.90 12.08 2.10
N VAL A 208 12.57 12.85 3.12
CA VAL A 208 11.56 13.92 2.99
C VAL A 208 12.16 15.04 2.12
N PRO A 209 11.54 15.40 0.99
CA PRO A 209 11.99 16.54 0.21
C PRO A 209 11.96 17.80 1.08
N SER A 210 13.01 18.62 1.04
CA SER A 210 13.02 19.91 1.72
C SER A 210 11.88 20.77 1.18
N GLY A 211 10.89 21.05 2.04
CA GLY A 211 9.86 22.05 1.74
C GLY A 211 10.48 23.46 1.67
N PRO A 212 9.79 24.44 1.05
CA PRO A 212 10.20 25.84 1.18
C PRO A 212 10.23 26.23 2.67
N PRO A 213 11.17 27.09 3.10
CA PRO A 213 11.24 27.54 4.49
C PRO A 213 9.90 28.16 4.91
N PRO A 214 9.48 28.02 6.19
CA PRO A 214 8.29 28.69 6.67
C PRO A 214 8.41 30.19 6.40
N GLY A 215 7.44 30.73 5.66
CA GLY A 215 7.36 32.17 5.40
C GLY A 215 7.34 32.92 6.73
N ARG A 216 8.25 33.88 6.87
CA ARG A 216 8.28 34.82 7.99
C ARG A 216 7.17 35.85 7.86
#